data_AF-A0A951DPH3-F1
#
_entry.id   AF-A0A951DPH3-F1
#
_cell.length_a   1.000
_cell.length_b   1.000
_cell.length_c   1.000
_cell.angle_alpha   90.00
_cell.angle_beta   90.00
_cell.angle_gamma   90.00
#
_symmetry.space_group_name_H-M   'P 1'
#
loop_
_entity.id
_entity.type
_entity.pdbx_description
1 polymer ?
#
loop_
_entity_poly.entity_id
_entity_poly.type
_entity_poly.pdbx_seq_one_letter_code
_entity_poly.pdbx_strand_id
1 'polypeptide(L)' 'MPELPEVSALCAGLTERMRGRAIRAVRLRSIGALKTYDPPLQALEGLTVTGWTRHGKFLDMT' A
#
# COMPACT_ATOMS: atom_id res chain seq x y z
N MET A 1 8.11 -10.82 -11.97
CA MET A 1 7.63 -9.48 -11.56
C MET A 1 6.17 -9.44 -11.99
N PRO A 2 5.21 -9.02 -11.15
CA PRO A 2 3.80 -9.12 -11.51
C PRO A 2 3.47 -8.27 -12.74
N GLU A 3 2.61 -8.80 -13.60
CA GLU A 3 2.20 -8.16 -14.85
C GLU A 3 1.08 -7.12 -14.62
N LEU A 4 0.87 -6.21 -15.58
CA LEU A 4 -0.15 -5.15 -15.47
C LEU A 4 -1.57 -5.64 -15.10
N PRO A 5 -2.07 -6.78 -15.66
CA PRO A 5 -3.36 -7.32 -15.26
C PRO A 5 -3.39 -7.76 -13.79
N GLU A 6 -2.29 -8.32 -13.30
CA GLU A 6 -2.16 -8.83 -11.93
C GLU A 6 -2.18 -7.69 -10.91
N VAL A 7 -1.48 -6.58 -11.20
CA VAL A 7 -1.51 -5.38 -10.35
C VAL A 7 -2.91 -4.78 -10.29
N SER A 8 -3.62 -4.77 -11.42
CA SER A 8 -4.99 -4.24 -11.47
C SER A 8 -5.95 -5.08 -10.63
N ALA A 9 -5.85 -6.41 -10.73
CA ALA A 9 -6.62 -7.34 -9.89
C ALA A 9 -6.26 -7.19 -8.40
N LEU A 10 -4.97 -6.96 -8.08
CA LEU A 10 -4.51 -6.71 -6.73
C LEU A 10 -5.13 -5.43 -6.16
N CYS A 11 -5.14 -4.31 -6.88
CA CYS A 11 -5.78 -3.06 -6.43
C CYS A 11 -7.26 -3.27 -6.06
N ALA A 12 -8.01 -3.95 -6.92
CA ALA A 12 -9.42 -4.25 -6.69
C ALA A 12 -9.61 -5.10 -5.43
N GLY A 13 -8.85 -6.19 -5.30
CA GLY A 13 -8.94 -7.09 -4.16
C GLY A 13 -8.50 -6.47 -2.84
N LEU A 14 -7.51 -5.57 -2.85
CA LEU A 14 -7.07 -4.86 -1.65
C LEU A 14 -8.10 -3.81 -1.23
N THR A 15 -8.68 -3.08 -2.19
CA THR A 15 -9.74 -2.08 -1.93
C THR A 15 -10.95 -2.73 -1.27
N GLU A 16 -11.44 -3.84 -1.83
CA GLU A 16 -12.57 -4.59 -1.28
C GLU A 16 -12.35 -5.01 0.19
N ARG A 17 -11.14 -5.45 0.53
CA ARG A 17 -10.82 -6.00 1.85
C ARG A 17 -10.50 -4.93 2.90
N MET A 18 -9.91 -3.81 2.49
CA MET A 18 -9.29 -2.84 3.40
C MET A 18 -9.97 -1.48 3.47
N ARG A 19 -10.86 -1.13 2.53
CA ARG A 19 -11.55 0.16 2.57
C ARG A 19 -12.27 0.36 3.92
N GLY A 20 -12.10 1.54 4.49
CA GLY A 20 -12.66 1.93 5.80
C GLY A 20 -11.89 1.40 7.02
N ARG A 21 -10.81 0.62 6.83
CA ARG A 21 -9.97 0.16 7.94
C ARG A 21 -8.86 1.17 8.23
N ALA A 22 -8.58 1.40 9.51
CA ALA A 22 -7.45 2.21 9.96
C ALA A 22 -6.18 1.36 10.11
N ILE A 23 -5.03 1.93 9.75
CA ILE A 23 -3.72 1.30 9.94
C ILE A 23 -3.33 1.42 11.41
N ARG A 24 -3.31 0.29 12.13
CA ARG A 24 -2.98 0.27 13.56
C ARG A 24 -1.49 0.39 13.84
N ALA A 25 -0.66 -0.23 13.01
CA ALA A 25 0.79 -0.27 13.16
C ALA A 25 1.46 -0.68 11.84
N VAL A 26 2.67 -0.19 11.59
CA VAL A 26 3.47 -0.61 10.42
C VAL A 26 4.84 -1.10 10.86
N ARG A 27 5.30 -2.22 10.29
CA ARG A 27 6.61 -2.83 10.61
C ARG A 27 7.38 -3.14 9.33
N LEU A 28 8.63 -2.65 9.26
CA LEU A 28 9.53 -2.98 8.17
C LEU A 28 10.07 -4.41 8.36
N ARG A 29 9.68 -5.32 7.46
CA ARG A 29 10.07 -6.73 7.51
C ARG A 29 11.45 -7.01 6.91
N SER A 30 11.89 -6.19 5.96
CA SER A 30 13.17 -6.33 5.28
C SER A 30 13.80 -4.96 5.12
N ILE A 31 15.05 -4.83 5.57
CA ILE A 31 15.80 -3.56 5.55
C ILE A 31 15.92 -3.01 4.12
N GLY A 32 16.04 -3.89 3.12
CA GLY A 32 16.17 -3.49 1.71
C GLY A 32 14.87 -3.05 1.04
N ALA A 33 13.71 -3.16 1.72
CA ALA A 33 12.42 -2.81 1.14
C ALA A 33 12.19 -1.28 1.06
N LEU A 34 12.88 -0.51 1.90
CA LEU A 34 12.82 0.95 1.90
C LEU A 34 14.22 1.55 1.77
N LYS A 35 14.37 2.49 0.84
CA LYS A 35 15.52 3.41 0.74
C LYS A 35 15.09 4.79 1.22
N THR A 36 16.00 5.76 1.37
CA THR A 36 15.71 7.15 1.80
C THR A 36 14.28 7.58 1.50
N TYR A 37 13.46 7.65 2.55
CA TYR A 37 12.02 7.86 2.48
C TYR A 37 11.62 9.00 3.40
N ASP A 38 10.73 9.85 2.90
CA ASP A 38 10.06 10.95 3.60
C ASP A 38 8.67 11.09 2.96
N PRO A 39 7.55 11.01 3.71
CA PRO A 39 7.41 10.88 5.17
C PRO A 39 7.93 9.54 5.75
N PRO A 40 8.16 9.46 7.08
CA PRO A 40 8.55 8.21 7.73
C PRO A 40 7.44 7.16 7.60
N LEU A 41 7.80 5.87 7.61
CA LEU A 41 6.86 4.75 7.48
C LEU A 41 5.71 4.79 8.50
N GLN A 42 6.00 5.29 9.72
CA GLN A 42 5.04 5.42 10.81
C GLN A 42 3.97 6.49 10.54
N ALA A 43 4.16 7.39 9.57
CA ALA A 43 3.15 8.36 9.18
C ALA A 43 1.88 7.70 8.61
N LEU A 44 1.94 6.42 8.25
CA LEU A 44 0.78 5.64 7.85
C LEU A 44 -0.13 5.25 9.03
N GLU A 45 0.39 5.22 10.25
CA GLU A 45 -0.39 4.81 11.42
C GLU A 45 -1.52 5.80 11.70
N GLY A 46 -2.73 5.29 11.93
CA GLY A 46 -3.94 6.08 12.12
C GLY A 46 -4.64 6.51 10.82
N LEU A 47 -3.99 6.40 9.66
CA LEU A 47 -4.66 6.68 8.39
C LEU A 47 -5.73 5.63 8.09
N THR A 48 -6.84 6.09 7.51
CA THR A 48 -7.92 5.21 7.03
C THR A 48 -7.72 4.94 5.55
N VAL A 49 -7.70 3.65 5.18
CA VAL A 49 -7.63 3.25 3.78
C VAL A 49 -8.95 3.59 3.09
N THR A 50 -8.91 4.41 2.04
CA THR A 50 -10.07 4.72 1.20
C THR A 50 -10.08 3.86 -0.07
N GLY A 51 -8.91 3.39 -0.51
CA GLY A 51 -8.76 2.48 -1.63
C GLY A 51 -7.31 2.22 -2.03
N TRP A 52 -7.15 1.52 -3.14
CA TRP A 52 -5.85 1.23 -3.74
C TRP A 52 -5.89 1.51 -5.25
N THR A 53 -4.88 2.21 -5.75
CA THR A 53 -4.71 2.53 -7.16
C THR A 53 -3.35 2.05 -7.64
N ARG A 54 -3.10 2.15 -8.96
CA ARG A 54 -1.80 1.80 -9.52
C ARG A 54 -1.24 2.90 -10.39
N HIS A 55 0.07 3.02 -10.36
CA HIS A 55 0.87 3.82 -11.29
C HIS A 55 1.78 2.88 -12.05
N GLY A 56 1.33 2.41 -13.23
CA GLY A 56 2.00 1.33 -13.95
C GLY A 56 2.04 0.05 -13.12
N LYS A 57 3.24 -0.34 -12.66
CA LYS A 57 3.48 -1.52 -11.81
C LYS A 57 3.55 -1.21 -10.30
N PHE A 58 3.42 0.06 -9.92
CA PHE A 58 3.43 0.49 -8.52
C PHE A 58 2.02 0.52 -7.96
N LEU A 59 1.89 0.11 -6.71
CA LEU A 59 0.65 0.14 -5.95
C LEU A 59 0.66 1.38 -5.06
N ASP A 60 -0.47 2.08 -4.99
CA ASP A 60 -0.61 3.32 -4.23
C ASP A 60 -1.87 3.28 -3.38
N MET A 61 -1.77 3.74 -2.14
CA MET A 61 -2.85 3.72 -1.16
C MET A 61 -3.48 5.11 -1.11
N THR A 62 -4.81 5.15 -1.26
CA THR A 62 -5.60 6.37 -1.14
C THR A 62 -6.39 6.37 0.15
#